data_AF-A0A537WSH5-F1
#
_entry.id   AF-A0A537WSH5-F1
#
_cell.length_a   1.000
_cell.length_b   1.000
_cell.length_c   1.000
_cell.angle_alpha   90.00
_cell.angle_beta   90.00
_cell.angle_gamma   90.00
#
_symmetry.space_group_name_H-M   'P 1'
#
loop_
_entity.id
_entity.type
_entity.pdbx_description
1 polymer ?
#
loop_
_entity_poly.entity_id
_entity_poly.type
_entity_poly.pdbx_seq_one_letter_code
_entity_poly.pdbx_strand_id
1 'polypeptide(L)' 'MFPAFLRDLSWTKLALMIAGGLLYSGGALVLALHGPNPSPRTFGYHEIWYAATIGAAACLYGAILSLFLSS' A
#
# COMPACT_ATOMS: atom_id res chain seq x y z
N MET A 1 8.29 -21.77 8.47
CA MET A 1 7.92 -20.63 7.60
C MET A 1 7.50 -19.41 8.42
N PHE A 2 6.44 -19.49 9.23
CA PHE A 2 6.00 -18.40 10.12
C PHE A 2 7.06 -17.87 11.14
N PRO A 3 7.84 -18.71 11.84
CA PRO A 3 8.81 -18.23 12.84
C PRO A 3 10.08 -17.58 12.24
N ALA A 4 10.34 -17.71 10.94
CA ALA A 4 11.45 -16.99 10.29
C ALA A 4 11.02 -15.55 9.97
N PHE A 5 9.83 -15.39 9.40
CA PHE A 5 9.24 -14.08 9.09
C PHE A 5 9.17 -13.13 10.29
N LEU A 6 8.76 -13.65 11.47
CA LEU A 6 8.68 -12.85 12.68
C LEU A 6 10.06 -12.44 13.24
N ARG A 7 11.12 -13.19 12.94
CA ARG A 7 12.49 -12.86 13.37
C ARG A 7 13.11 -11.75 12.53
N ASP A 8 12.73 -11.67 11.25
CA ASP A 8 13.26 -10.67 10.31
C ASP A 8 12.39 -9.41 10.21
N LEU A 9 11.38 -9.27 11.08
CA LEU A 9 10.45 -8.15 11.04
C LEU A 9 11.07 -6.90 11.68
N SER A 10 11.79 -6.13 10.87
CA SER A 10 12.29 -4.81 11.27
C SER A 10 11.16 -3.77 11.31
N TRP A 11 11.39 -2.69 12.05
CA TRP A 11 10.47 -1.54 12.10
C TRP A 11 10.16 -0.96 10.70
N THR A 12 11.14 -0.95 9.79
CA THR A 12 10.96 -0.53 8.40
C THR A 12 9.97 -1.41 7.66
N LYS A 13 10.11 -2.75 7.76
CA LYS A 13 9.20 -3.71 7.12
C LYS A 13 7.78 -3.57 7.64
N LEU A 14 7.64 -3.41 8.97
CA LEU A 14 6.35 -3.21 9.62
C LEU A 14 5.68 -1.91 9.15
N ALA A 15 6.42 -0.80 9.12
CA ALA A 15 5.92 0.49 8.66
C ALA A 15 5.46 0.43 7.19
N LEU A 16 6.24 -0.20 6.32
CA LEU A 16 5.88 -0.38 4.91
C LEU A 16 4.62 -1.24 4.75
N MET A 17 4.49 -2.31 5.53
CA MET A 17 3.33 -3.20 5.46
C MET A 17 2.05 -2.53 5.96
N ILE A 18 2.14 -1.76 7.06
CA ILE A 18 1.03 -0.94 7.56
C ILE A 18 0.66 0.14 6.55
N ALA A 19 1.63 0.89 6.03
CA ALA A 19 1.39 1.94 5.04
C ALA A 19 0.73 1.39 3.78
N GLY A 20 1.22 0.25 3.25
CA GLY A 20 0.62 -0.42 2.10
C GLY A 20 -0.82 -0.86 2.36
N GLY A 21 -1.10 -1.44 3.53
CA GLY A 21 -2.44 -1.83 3.93
C GLY A 21 -3.42 -0.64 4.05
N LEU A 22 -2.95 0.47 4.62
CA LEU A 22 -3.74 1.69 4.73
C LEU A 22 -4.03 2.33 3.37
N LEU A 23 -3.04 2.38 2.47
CA LEU A 23 -3.22 2.88 1.11
C LEU A 23 -4.24 2.05 0.34
N TYR A 24 -4.11 0.73 0.38
CA TYR A 24 -5.04 -0.17 -0.31
C TYR A 24 -6.47 -0.03 0.24
N SER A 25 -6.62 -0.04 1.55
CA SER A 25 -7.94 0.05 2.21
C SER A 25 -8.57 1.43 1.99
N GLY A 26 -7.79 2.50 2.12
CA GLY A 26 -8.25 3.87 1.86
C GLY A 26 -8.67 4.08 0.40
N GLY A 27 -7.88 3.57 -0.55
CA GLY A 27 -8.25 3.59 -1.97
C GLY A 27 -9.53 2.79 -2.26
N ALA A 28 -9.70 1.62 -1.63
CA ALA A 28 -10.91 0.82 -1.76
C ALA A 28 -12.15 1.53 -1.19
N LEU A 29 -12.01 2.26 -0.08
CA LEU A 29 -13.08 3.10 0.46
C LEU A 29 -13.44 4.24 -0.50
N VAL A 30 -12.46 4.92 -1.10
CA VAL A 30 -12.70 5.97 -2.11
C VAL A 30 -13.49 5.41 -3.31
N LEU A 31 -13.12 4.21 -3.78
CA LEU A 31 -13.83 3.53 -4.84
C LEU A 31 -15.27 3.19 -4.43
N ALA A 32 -15.46 2.59 -3.26
CA ALA A 32 -16.77 2.16 -2.76
C ALA A 32 -17.73 3.33 -2.51
N LEU A 33 -17.19 4.46 -2.05
CA LEU A 33 -17.95 5.69 -1.81
C LEU A 33 -18.16 6.51 -3.09
N HIS A 34 -17.60 6.10 -4.23
CA HIS A 34 -17.63 6.83 -5.51
C HIS A 34 -17.21 8.31 -5.39
N GLY A 35 -16.26 8.58 -4.50
CA GLY A 35 -15.78 9.92 -4.21
C GLY A 35 -14.53 9.89 -3.35
N PRO A 36 -13.65 10.90 -3.41
CA PRO A 36 -13.85 12.23 -4.02
C PRO A 36 -13.49 12.32 -5.52
N ASN A 37 -13.94 13.38 -6.19
CA ASN A 37 -13.56 13.75 -7.56
C ASN A 37 -12.78 15.09 -7.58
N PRO A 38 -11.46 15.07 -7.36
CA PRO A 38 -10.63 16.27 -7.33
C PRO A 38 -10.70 17.10 -8.62
N SER A 39 -10.77 16.42 -9.77
CA SER A 39 -11.02 17.03 -11.07
C SER A 39 -12.02 16.17 -11.84
N PRO A 40 -13.32 16.52 -11.84
CA PRO A 40 -14.37 15.71 -12.48
C PRO A 40 -14.16 15.42 -13.97
N ARG A 41 -13.28 16.16 -14.64
CA ARG A 41 -12.96 15.97 -16.06
C ARG A 41 -11.70 15.14 -16.31
N THR A 42 -10.81 14.98 -15.34
CA THR A 42 -9.47 14.39 -15.58
C THR A 42 -8.95 13.46 -14.49
N PHE A 43 -9.48 13.55 -13.26
CA PHE A 43 -8.99 12.75 -12.13
C PHE A 43 -10.09 12.58 -11.08
N GLY A 44 -10.72 11.42 -11.07
CA GLY A 44 -11.80 11.04 -10.18
C GLY A 44 -11.42 9.97 -9.16
N TYR A 45 -12.44 9.39 -8.53
CA TYR A 45 -12.29 8.37 -7.51
C TYR A 45 -11.64 7.08 -8.04
N HIS A 46 -11.86 6.74 -9.32
CA HIS A 46 -11.22 5.58 -9.95
C HIS A 46 -9.70 5.76 -10.03
N GLU A 47 -9.24 6.93 -10.46
CA GLU A 47 -7.82 7.23 -10.58
C GLU A 47 -7.16 7.36 -9.20
N ILE A 48 -7.87 7.86 -8.19
CA ILE A 48 -7.40 7.82 -6.79
C ILE A 48 -7.20 6.37 -6.34
N TRP A 49 -8.15 5.48 -6.60
CA TRP A 49 -8.02 4.07 -6.25
C TRP A 49 -6.82 3.41 -6.93
N TYR A 50 -6.60 3.69 -8.22
CA TYR A 50 -5.42 3.20 -8.93
C TYR A 50 -4.12 3.75 -8.32
N ALA A 51 -4.02 5.05 -8.07
CA ALA A 51 -2.84 5.67 -7.48
C ALA A 51 -2.55 5.10 -6.08
N ALA A 52 -3.59 4.93 -5.25
CA ALA A 52 -3.47 4.33 -3.93
C ALA A 52 -3.02 2.87 -4.00
N THR A 53 -3.54 2.09 -4.96
CA THR A 53 -3.16 0.69 -5.18
C THR A 53 -1.71 0.57 -5.67
N ILE A 54 -1.25 1.48 -6.54
CA ILE A 54 0.15 1.56 -6.97
C ILE A 54 1.06 1.89 -5.78
N GLY A 55 0.67 2.85 -4.94
CA GLY A 55 1.39 3.19 -3.72
C GLY A 55 1.46 2.01 -2.74
N ALA A 56 0.35 1.29 -2.55
CA ALA A 56 0.31 0.09 -1.74
C ALA A 56 1.24 -1.00 -2.26
N ALA A 57 1.22 -1.25 -3.57
CA ALA A 57 2.11 -2.20 -4.22
C ALA A 57 3.59 -1.80 -4.04
N ALA A 58 3.92 -0.53 -4.18
CA ALA A 58 5.29 -0.02 -3.95
C ALA A 58 5.74 -0.24 -2.50
N CYS A 59 4.87 0.02 -1.52
CA CYS A 59 5.19 -0.24 -0.10
C CYS A 59 5.42 -1.72 0.18
N LEU A 60 4.52 -2.59 -0.28
CA LEU A 60 4.63 -4.04 -0.06
C LEU A 60 5.81 -4.64 -0.80
N TYR A 61 6.09 -4.19 -2.03
CA TYR A 61 7.29 -4.56 -2.77
C TYR A 61 8.55 -4.10 -2.04
N GLY A 62 8.58 -2.87 -1.52
CA GLY A 62 9.68 -2.35 -0.71
C GLY A 62 9.92 -3.18 0.55
N ALA A 63 8.86 -3.64 1.21
CA ALA A 63 8.96 -4.52 2.37
C ALA A 63 9.65 -5.84 1.99
N ILE A 64 9.24 -6.44 0.86
CA ILE A 64 9.85 -7.65 0.32
C ILE A 64 11.32 -7.40 -0.05
N LEU A 65 11.61 -6.33 -0.79
CA LEU A 65 12.96 -5.96 -1.18
C LEU A 65 13.88 -5.77 0.03
N SER A 66 13.37 -5.14 1.10
CA SER A 66 14.13 -4.94 2.33
C SER A 66 14.46 -6.23 3.08
N LEU A 67 13.68 -7.31 2.89
CA LEU A 67 14.04 -8.63 3.41
C LEU A 67 15.31 -9.13 2.73
N PHE A 68 15.37 -9.06 1.40
CA PHE A 68 16.53 -9.49 0.62
C PHE A 68 17.78 -8.65 0.89
N LEU A 69 17.63 -7.34 1.12
CA LEU A 69 18.75 -6.46 1.45
C LEU A 69 19.30 -6.65 2.87
N SER A 70 18.52 -7.29 3.76
CA SER A 70 18.93 -7.60 5.13
C SER A 70 19.45 -9.03 5.30
N SER A 71 19.49 -9.81 4.21
CA SER A 71 19.87 -11.23 4.19
C SER A 71 21.35 -11.41 3.86
#